data_AF-A0A7V9V0A2-F1
#
_entry.id   AF-A0A7V9V0A2-F1
#
_cell.length_a   1.000
_cell.length_b   1.000
_cell.length_c   1.000
_cell.angle_alpha   90.00
_cell.angle_beta   90.00
_cell.angle_gamma   90.00
#
_symmetry.space_group_name_H-M   'P 1'
#
loop_
_entity.id
_entity.type
_entity.pdbx_description
1 polymer ?
#
loop_
_entity_poly.entity_id
_entity_poly.type
_entity_poly.pdbx_seq_one_letter_code
_entity_poly.pdbx_strand_id
1 'polypeptide(L)'
;MPEDTVDSGLTRRVLAHASSPEEKLERLLAERSRDLEEQAARFDTALGDLERREGLLRDMRASVERTLRLGSTDLRERETELEQLDRDISERRSRLAAAEGELDRRRRELGAVELKREAVEQRERALAAREEQIEAKESDRLADLQSLQAAGAGSADQAGALGGEQAVELLFVPGTAYALVEIESRTLRPGALLELDGESYVVSRLGPSPLPGATPSCAYLERVPGGSSDSGGSS
;
A
#
# COMPACT_ATOMS: atom_id res chain seq x y z
N MET A 1 -82.87 39.41 141.11
CA MET A 1 -81.81 38.49 140.63
C MET A 1 -81.54 38.85 139.18
N PRO A 2 -80.28 39.15 138.82
CA PRO A 2 -79.87 39.74 137.55
C PRO A 2 -79.55 38.65 136.50
N GLU A 3 -78.99 39.05 135.34
CA GLU A 3 -78.48 38.21 134.22
C GLU A 3 -79.57 37.90 133.16
N ASP A 4 -79.48 38.24 131.87
CA ASP A 4 -78.34 38.49 130.97
C ASP A 4 -78.75 39.46 129.83
N THR A 5 -78.06 40.60 129.69
CA THR A 5 -78.22 41.48 128.50
C THR A 5 -76.90 41.85 127.84
N VAL A 6 -75.82 41.10 128.09
CA VAL A 6 -74.47 41.48 127.62
C VAL A 6 -74.04 40.74 126.34
N ASP A 7 -74.77 39.73 125.87
CA ASP A 7 -74.29 38.86 124.78
C ASP A 7 -74.75 39.25 123.35
N SER A 8 -75.63 40.25 123.22
CA SER A 8 -76.10 40.73 121.91
C SER A 8 -75.12 41.71 121.23
N GLY A 9 -74.19 42.30 121.99
CA GLY A 9 -73.18 43.24 121.47
C GLY A 9 -71.96 42.55 120.86
N LEU A 10 -71.59 41.36 121.34
CA LEU A 10 -70.45 40.57 120.86
C LEU A 10 -70.79 39.81 119.58
N THR A 11 -71.97 39.18 119.52
CA THR A 11 -72.45 38.45 118.35
C THR A 11 -72.67 39.36 117.13
N ARG A 12 -73.15 40.60 117.34
CA ARG A 12 -73.29 41.61 116.28
C ARG A 12 -71.95 42.18 115.79
N ARG A 13 -70.92 42.20 116.64
CA ARG A 13 -69.55 42.61 116.25
C ARG A 13 -68.80 41.52 115.49
N VAL A 14 -69.00 40.25 115.86
CA VAL A 14 -68.35 39.10 115.20
C VAL A 14 -68.90 38.89 113.79
N LEU A 15 -70.21 39.09 113.56
CA LEU A 15 -70.80 39.08 112.21
C LEU A 15 -70.52 40.36 111.40
N ALA A 16 -70.17 41.48 112.04
CA ALA A 16 -69.70 42.69 111.36
C ALA A 16 -68.21 42.64 110.96
N HIS A 17 -67.47 41.60 111.38
CA HIS A 17 -66.06 41.38 111.02
C HIS A 17 -65.85 40.13 110.15
N ALA A 18 -66.90 39.36 109.88
CA ALA A 18 -66.92 38.42 108.77
C ALA A 18 -67.46 39.17 107.54
N SER A 19 -66.58 39.47 106.58
CA SER A 19 -66.99 39.93 105.24
C SER A 19 -68.17 39.08 104.75
N SER A 20 -69.19 39.75 104.19
CA SER A 20 -70.37 39.06 103.69
C SER A 20 -69.96 37.99 102.67
N PRO A 21 -70.69 36.86 102.55
CA PRO A 21 -70.36 35.84 101.56
C PRO A 21 -70.29 36.40 100.12
N GLU A 22 -71.05 37.47 99.84
CA GLU A 22 -71.03 38.22 98.58
C GLU A 22 -69.69 38.95 98.39
N GLU A 23 -69.18 39.68 99.38
CA GLU A 23 -67.87 40.34 99.32
C GLU A 23 -66.72 39.35 99.11
N LYS A 24 -66.82 38.15 99.70
CA LYS A 24 -65.82 37.09 99.50
C LYS A 24 -65.86 36.54 98.07
N LEU A 25 -67.06 36.35 97.51
CA LEU A 25 -67.24 35.91 96.14
C LEU A 25 -66.71 36.97 95.16
N GLU A 26 -67.02 38.25 95.37
CA GLU A 26 -66.51 39.35 94.54
C GLU A 26 -64.98 39.39 94.54
N ARG A 27 -64.34 39.19 95.71
CA ARG A 27 -62.87 39.10 95.80
C ARG A 27 -62.31 37.92 95.01
N LEU A 28 -62.90 36.74 95.13
CA LEU A 28 -62.46 35.55 94.39
C LEU A 28 -62.65 35.71 92.87
N LEU A 29 -63.76 36.34 92.45
CA LEU A 29 -64.00 36.64 91.05
C LEU A 29 -63.00 37.68 90.51
N ALA A 30 -62.68 38.72 91.27
CA ALA A 30 -61.70 39.73 90.90
C ALA A 30 -60.26 39.17 90.89
N GLU A 31 -59.92 38.27 91.81
CA GLU A 31 -58.64 37.55 91.80
C GLU A 31 -58.56 36.65 90.57
N ARG A 32 -59.61 35.86 90.30
CA ARG A 32 -59.60 34.97 89.16
C ARG A 32 -59.64 35.71 87.83
N SER A 33 -60.29 36.87 87.75
CA SER A 33 -60.26 37.71 86.55
C SER A 33 -58.85 38.24 86.29
N ARG A 34 -58.14 38.72 87.33
CA ARG A 34 -56.75 39.14 87.21
C ARG A 34 -55.84 38.01 86.76
N ASP A 35 -55.99 36.82 87.34
CA ASP A 35 -55.20 35.64 86.93
C ASP A 35 -55.42 35.29 85.45
N LEU A 36 -56.66 35.39 84.96
CA LEU A 36 -56.99 35.14 83.56
C LEU A 36 -56.42 36.22 82.64
N GLU A 37 -56.47 37.48 83.04
CA GLU A 37 -55.85 38.60 82.31
C GLU A 37 -54.33 38.43 82.23
N GLU A 38 -53.67 38.05 83.33
CA GLU A 38 -52.25 37.75 83.33
C GLU A 38 -51.90 36.56 82.44
N GLN A 39 -52.71 35.50 82.48
CA GLN A 39 -52.53 34.33 81.61
C GLN A 39 -52.71 34.70 80.14
N ALA A 40 -53.73 35.52 79.81
CA ALA A 40 -53.95 36.03 78.46
C ALA A 40 -52.75 36.84 77.97
N ALA A 41 -52.24 37.79 78.77
CA ALA A 41 -51.07 38.58 78.42
C ALA A 41 -49.80 37.74 78.19
N ARG A 42 -49.62 36.66 78.96
CA ARG A 42 -48.53 35.69 78.74
C ARG A 42 -48.69 34.94 77.43
N PHE A 43 -49.90 34.51 77.08
CA PHE A 43 -50.17 33.85 75.80
C PHE A 43 -49.96 34.79 74.61
N ASP A 44 -50.39 36.05 74.70
CA ASP A 44 -50.18 37.04 73.64
C ASP A 44 -48.68 37.29 73.39
N THR A 45 -47.89 37.37 74.47
CA THR A 45 -46.43 37.49 74.36
C THR A 45 -45.81 36.26 73.68
N ALA A 46 -46.24 35.06 74.08
CA ALA A 46 -45.75 33.81 73.49
C ALA A 46 -46.16 33.64 72.02
N LEU A 47 -47.38 34.05 71.66
CA LEU A 47 -47.86 34.07 70.27
C LEU A 47 -47.01 35.02 69.43
N GLY A 48 -46.75 36.23 69.92
CA GLY A 48 -45.88 37.18 69.22
C GLY A 48 -44.44 36.67 69.05
N ASP A 49 -43.89 35.93 70.02
CA ASP A 49 -42.60 35.26 69.88
C ASP A 49 -42.62 34.14 68.84
N LEU A 50 -43.67 33.34 68.79
CA LEU A 50 -43.84 32.28 67.80
C LEU A 50 -44.00 32.85 66.40
N GLU A 51 -44.80 33.90 66.22
CA GLU A 51 -44.96 34.60 64.94
C GLU A 51 -43.64 35.17 64.43
N ARG A 52 -42.84 35.79 65.32
CA ARG A 52 -41.49 36.26 64.98
C ARG A 52 -40.58 35.12 64.52
N ARG A 53 -40.55 34.00 65.25
CA ARG A 53 -39.74 32.83 64.89
C ARG A 53 -40.20 32.21 63.57
N GLU A 54 -41.52 32.13 63.36
CA GLU A 54 -42.09 31.61 62.13
C GLU A 54 -41.72 32.49 60.93
N GLY A 55 -41.78 33.82 61.09
CA GLY A 55 -41.29 34.78 60.10
C GLY A 55 -39.83 34.54 59.74
N LEU A 56 -38.96 34.41 60.74
CA LEU A 56 -37.54 34.15 60.52
C LEU A 56 -37.28 32.80 59.82
N LEU A 57 -38.02 31.74 60.17
CA LEU A 57 -37.93 30.45 59.50
C LEU A 57 -38.39 30.51 58.04
N ARG A 58 -39.46 31.29 57.74
CA ARG A 58 -39.90 31.53 56.36
C ARG A 58 -38.82 32.25 55.56
N ASP A 59 -38.19 33.27 56.12
CA ASP A 59 -37.13 34.03 55.45
C ASP A 59 -35.88 33.18 55.21
N MET A 60 -35.46 32.40 56.20
CA MET A 60 -34.35 31.45 56.06
C MET A 60 -34.66 30.41 54.98
N ARG A 61 -35.86 29.83 54.97
CA ARG A 61 -36.29 28.89 53.94
C ARG A 61 -36.26 29.51 52.55
N ALA A 62 -36.80 30.72 52.40
CA ALA A 62 -36.77 31.43 51.13
C ALA A 62 -35.34 31.74 50.67
N SER A 63 -34.43 32.06 51.60
CA SER A 63 -33.02 32.28 51.31
C SER A 63 -32.33 31.01 50.81
N VAL A 64 -32.50 29.89 51.53
CA VAL A 64 -31.95 28.59 51.13
C VAL A 64 -32.48 28.18 49.76
N GLU A 65 -33.77 28.33 49.51
CA GLU A 65 -34.37 28.01 48.23
C GLU A 65 -33.79 28.84 47.09
N ARG A 66 -33.56 30.15 47.29
CA ARG A 66 -32.87 31.00 46.30
C ARG A 66 -31.45 30.50 46.03
N THR A 67 -30.68 30.18 47.06
CA THR A 67 -29.31 29.66 46.90
C THR A 67 -29.30 28.32 46.18
N LEU A 68 -30.22 27.42 46.50
CA LEU A 68 -30.34 26.12 45.82
C LEU A 68 -30.73 26.27 44.35
N ARG A 69 -31.66 27.19 44.04
CA ARG A 69 -32.02 27.49 42.65
C ARG A 69 -30.81 28.01 41.87
N LEU A 70 -30.09 28.99 42.42
CA LEU A 70 -28.89 29.55 41.79
C LEU A 70 -27.78 28.49 41.63
N GLY A 71 -27.54 27.68 42.65
CA GLY A 71 -26.59 26.58 42.57
C GLY A 71 -27.00 25.55 41.51
N SER A 72 -28.30 25.26 41.39
CA SER A 72 -28.79 24.34 40.36
C SER A 72 -28.67 24.89 38.94
N THR A 73 -28.70 26.21 38.74
CA THR A 73 -28.48 26.81 37.42
C THR A 73 -27.00 26.83 37.07
N ASP A 74 -26.11 27.23 37.99
CA ASP A 74 -24.65 27.19 37.79
C ASP A 74 -24.16 25.75 37.53
N LEU A 75 -24.68 24.75 38.26
CA LEU A 75 -24.33 23.35 38.01
C LEU A 75 -24.76 22.88 36.61
N ARG A 76 -25.95 23.27 36.15
CA ARG A 76 -26.40 22.94 34.79
C ARG A 76 -25.56 23.63 33.72
N GLU A 77 -25.21 24.90 33.93
CA GLU A 77 -24.33 25.64 33.01
C GLU A 77 -22.98 24.94 32.89
N ARG A 78 -22.33 24.60 34.01
CA ARG A 78 -21.06 23.86 34.02
C ARG A 78 -21.16 22.48 33.40
N GLU A 79 -22.27 21.76 33.63
CA GLU A 79 -22.52 20.47 32.99
C GLU A 79 -22.54 20.62 31.47
N THR A 80 -23.27 21.63 30.95
CA THR A 80 -23.29 21.91 29.51
C THR A 80 -21.93 22.32 28.96
N GLU A 81 -21.12 23.08 29.72
CA GLU A 81 -19.75 23.43 29.33
C GLU A 81 -18.85 22.19 29.28
N LEU A 82 -18.93 21.30 30.27
CA LEU A 82 -18.16 20.05 30.30
C LEU A 82 -18.54 19.13 29.14
N GLU A 83 -19.83 19.01 28.81
CA GLU A 83 -20.28 18.25 27.64
C GLU A 83 -19.75 18.85 26.33
N GLN A 84 -19.66 20.18 26.22
CA GLN A 84 -19.06 20.84 25.05
C GLN A 84 -17.57 20.53 24.95
N LEU A 85 -16.83 20.64 26.06
CA LEU A 85 -15.40 20.34 26.09
C LEU A 85 -15.13 18.86 25.78
N ASP A 86 -15.95 17.93 26.27
CA ASP A 86 -15.80 16.50 25.99
C ASP A 86 -16.04 16.19 24.49
N ARG A 87 -17.05 16.82 23.88
CA ARG A 87 -17.28 16.75 22.44
C ARG A 87 -16.09 17.28 21.64
N ASP A 88 -15.58 18.46 22.00
CA ASP A 88 -14.41 19.05 21.35
C ASP A 88 -13.16 18.18 21.45
N ILE A 89 -12.89 17.62 22.64
CA ILE A 89 -11.76 16.72 22.86
C ILE A 89 -11.92 15.44 22.04
N SER A 90 -13.13 14.88 22.01
CA SER A 90 -13.44 13.67 21.24
C SER A 90 -13.25 13.89 19.74
N GLU A 91 -13.67 15.04 19.22
CA GLU A 91 -13.42 15.43 17.83
C GLU A 91 -11.93 15.62 17.53
N ARG A 92 -11.18 16.27 18.42
CA ARG A 92 -9.73 16.44 18.23
C ARG A 92 -9.01 15.10 18.25
N ARG A 93 -9.40 14.19 19.14
CA ARG A 93 -8.86 12.82 19.21
C ARG A 93 -9.15 12.05 17.93
N SER A 94 -10.36 12.12 17.38
CA SER A 94 -10.68 11.42 16.14
C SER A 94 -9.90 11.97 14.94
N ARG A 95 -9.71 13.30 14.86
CA ARG A 95 -8.88 13.94 13.83
C ARG A 95 -7.41 13.51 13.95
N LEU A 96 -6.86 13.43 15.16
CA LEU A 96 -5.49 12.96 15.40
C LEU A 96 -5.34 11.50 15.00
N ALA A 97 -6.25 10.62 15.41
CA ALA A 97 -6.22 9.21 15.03
C ALA A 97 -6.28 9.01 13.50
N ALA A 98 -7.10 9.82 12.80
CA ALA A 98 -7.15 9.80 11.35
C ALA A 98 -5.84 10.26 10.70
N ALA A 99 -5.22 11.33 11.23
CA ALA A 99 -3.94 11.83 10.75
C ALA A 99 -2.79 10.83 11.01
N GLU A 100 -2.78 10.17 12.17
CA GLU A 100 -1.83 9.11 12.50
C GLU A 100 -1.99 7.92 11.53
N GLY A 101 -3.23 7.49 11.27
CA GLY A 101 -3.51 6.44 10.29
C GLY A 101 -3.07 6.79 8.86
N GLU A 102 -3.18 8.07 8.46
CA GLU A 102 -2.67 8.58 7.19
C GLU A 102 -1.14 8.52 7.13
N LEU A 103 -0.46 8.97 8.19
CA LEU A 103 1.01 8.91 8.27
C LEU A 103 1.54 7.48 8.23
N ASP A 104 0.89 6.56 8.94
CA ASP A 104 1.21 5.14 8.90
C ASP A 104 1.05 4.55 7.50
N ARG A 105 -0.01 4.94 6.77
CA ARG A 105 -0.21 4.51 5.38
C ARG A 105 0.92 5.02 4.49
N ARG A 106 1.24 6.32 4.56
CA ARG A 106 2.32 6.93 3.78
C ARG A 106 3.67 6.31 4.09
N ARG A 107 3.94 5.99 5.35
CA ARG A 107 5.17 5.30 5.76
C ARG A 107 5.29 3.92 5.12
N ARG A 108 4.19 3.16 5.06
CA ARG A 108 4.16 1.85 4.37
C ARG A 108 4.34 2.00 2.87
N GLU A 109 3.69 2.99 2.26
CA GLU A 109 3.84 3.29 0.83
C GLU A 109 5.29 3.66 0.47
N LEU A 110 5.91 4.55 1.25
CA LEU A 110 7.32 4.92 1.08
C LEU A 110 8.25 3.71 1.24
N GLY A 111 8.05 2.90 2.29
CA GLY A 111 8.83 1.67 2.45
C GLY A 111 8.66 0.69 1.27
N ALA A 112 7.47 0.59 0.70
CA ALA A 112 7.25 -0.23 -0.50
C ALA A 112 7.94 0.36 -1.75
N VAL A 113 7.99 1.69 -1.88
CA VAL A 113 8.71 2.36 -2.98
C VAL A 113 10.21 2.17 -2.84
N GLU A 114 10.77 2.25 -1.63
CA GLU A 114 12.19 1.99 -1.35
C GLU A 114 12.57 0.56 -1.75
N LEU A 115 11.79 -0.45 -1.34
CA LEU A 115 12.02 -1.84 -1.74
C LEU A 115 11.93 -2.04 -3.26
N LYS A 116 10.99 -1.36 -3.93
CA LYS A 116 10.88 -1.40 -5.39
C LYS A 116 12.10 -0.77 -6.06
N ARG A 117 12.59 0.35 -5.53
CA ARG A 117 13.79 1.01 -6.04
C ARG A 117 15.00 0.09 -5.92
N GLU A 118 15.22 -0.52 -4.76
CA GLU A 118 16.31 -1.49 -4.58
C GLU A 118 16.20 -2.67 -5.55
N ALA A 119 15.00 -3.21 -5.75
CA ALA A 119 14.76 -4.29 -6.71
C ALA A 119 15.04 -3.86 -8.16
N VAL A 120 14.71 -2.63 -8.55
CA VAL A 120 15.03 -2.07 -9.86
C VAL A 120 16.53 -1.89 -10.02
N GLU A 121 17.22 -1.29 -9.04
CA GLU A 121 18.67 -1.13 -9.08
C GLU A 121 19.41 -2.48 -9.18
N GLN A 122 18.92 -3.52 -8.49
CA GLN A 122 19.48 -4.88 -8.63
C GLN A 122 19.26 -5.45 -10.04
N ARG A 123 18.10 -5.22 -10.65
CA ARG A 123 17.82 -5.64 -12.03
C ARG A 123 18.69 -4.90 -13.03
N GLU A 124 18.86 -3.59 -12.86
CA GLU A 124 19.74 -2.77 -13.71
C GLU A 124 21.19 -3.27 -13.64
N ARG A 125 21.72 -3.52 -12.43
CA ARG A 125 23.07 -4.13 -12.28
C ARG A 125 23.17 -5.49 -12.96
N ALA A 126 22.13 -6.32 -12.86
CA ALA A 126 22.11 -7.63 -13.49
C ALA A 126 22.01 -7.55 -15.03
N LEU A 127 21.29 -6.56 -15.57
CA LEU A 127 21.20 -6.30 -17.00
C LEU A 127 22.52 -5.75 -17.53
N ALA A 128 23.14 -4.77 -16.87
CA ALA A 128 24.45 -4.25 -17.22
C ALA A 128 25.51 -5.36 -17.26
N ALA A 129 25.53 -6.25 -16.26
CA ALA A 129 26.45 -7.40 -16.26
C ALA A 129 26.18 -8.40 -17.40
N ARG A 130 24.92 -8.54 -17.84
CA ARG A 130 24.57 -9.38 -19.00
C ARG A 130 24.99 -8.72 -20.31
N GLU A 131 24.84 -7.39 -20.43
CA GLU A 131 25.30 -6.61 -21.57
C GLU A 131 26.81 -6.73 -21.73
N GLU A 132 27.58 -6.52 -20.65
CA GLU A 132 29.05 -6.71 -20.66
C GLU A 132 29.45 -8.13 -21.09
N GLN A 133 28.73 -9.17 -20.65
CA GLN A 133 28.99 -10.55 -21.08
C GLN A 133 28.67 -10.79 -22.56
N ILE A 134 27.66 -10.11 -23.10
CA ILE A 134 27.31 -10.19 -24.53
C ILE A 134 28.38 -9.46 -25.34
N GLU A 135 28.76 -8.25 -24.95
CA GLU A 135 29.81 -7.47 -25.59
C GLU A 135 31.16 -8.22 -25.60
N ALA A 136 31.54 -8.85 -24.48
CA ALA A 136 32.75 -9.68 -24.42
C ALA A 136 32.67 -10.89 -25.37
N LYS A 137 31.53 -11.59 -25.41
CA LYS A 137 31.33 -12.71 -26.35
C LYS A 137 31.33 -12.24 -27.80
N GLU A 138 30.81 -11.06 -28.09
CA GLU A 138 30.83 -10.47 -29.43
C GLU A 138 32.24 -10.05 -29.83
N SER A 139 33.02 -9.45 -28.92
CA SER A 139 34.43 -9.15 -29.17
C SER A 139 35.26 -10.41 -29.41
N ASP A 140 35.03 -11.47 -28.62
CA ASP A 140 35.71 -12.76 -28.79
C ASP A 140 35.36 -13.37 -30.15
N ARG A 141 34.08 -13.37 -30.54
CA ARG A 141 33.64 -13.84 -31.86
C ARG A 141 34.25 -13.04 -33.00
N LEU A 142 34.35 -11.73 -32.86
CA LEU A 142 34.98 -10.88 -33.88
C LEU A 142 36.48 -11.16 -33.98
N ALA A 143 37.18 -11.36 -32.87
CA ALA A 143 38.58 -11.76 -32.85
C ALA A 143 38.80 -13.14 -33.48
N ASP A 144 37.93 -14.12 -33.17
CA ASP A 144 37.96 -15.45 -33.78
C ASP A 144 37.77 -15.36 -35.30
N LEU A 145 36.78 -14.59 -35.78
CA LEU A 145 36.54 -14.39 -37.21
C LEU A 145 37.72 -13.71 -37.91
N GLN A 146 38.34 -12.70 -37.29
CA GLN A 146 39.56 -12.05 -37.82
C GLN A 146 40.74 -13.02 -37.88
N SER A 147 40.91 -13.88 -36.87
CA SER A 147 41.96 -14.90 -36.85
C SER A 147 41.78 -15.93 -37.98
N LEU A 148 40.53 -16.36 -38.23
CA LEU A 148 40.19 -17.24 -39.34
C LEU A 148 40.42 -16.56 -40.71
N GLN A 149 40.11 -15.27 -40.84
CA GLN A 149 40.41 -14.50 -42.05
C GLN A 149 41.92 -14.33 -42.27
N ALA A 150 42.69 -14.07 -41.23
CA ALA A 150 44.15 -13.98 -41.33
C ALA A 150 44.79 -15.34 -41.72
N ALA A 151 44.29 -16.44 -41.16
CA ALA A 151 44.70 -17.79 -41.54
C ALA A 151 44.27 -18.15 -42.98
N GLY A 152 43.10 -17.68 -43.42
CA GLY A 152 42.62 -17.82 -44.81
C GLY A 152 43.38 -16.94 -45.82
N ALA A 153 43.84 -15.76 -45.41
CA ALA A 153 44.69 -14.90 -46.24
C ALA A 153 46.10 -15.49 -46.43
N GLY A 154 46.60 -16.24 -45.44
CA GLY A 154 47.84 -17.02 -45.55
C GLY A 154 47.73 -18.27 -46.44
N SER A 155 46.52 -18.72 -46.78
CA SER A 155 46.26 -19.82 -47.72
C SER A 155 45.77 -19.36 -49.10
N ALA A 156 45.36 -18.10 -49.23
CA ALA A 156 44.99 -17.50 -50.52
C ALA A 156 46.19 -17.31 -51.48
N ASP A 157 47.42 -17.26 -50.97
CA ASP A 157 48.64 -17.16 -51.78
C ASP A 157 49.09 -18.52 -52.37
N GLN A 158 48.43 -19.64 -52.03
CA GLN A 158 48.70 -20.97 -52.59
C GLN A 158 47.56 -21.55 -53.46
N ALA A 159 46.42 -20.87 -53.57
CA ALA A 159 45.30 -21.32 -54.41
C ALA A 159 45.34 -20.81 -55.86
N GLY A 160 46.39 -20.08 -56.26
CA GLY A 160 46.57 -19.52 -57.62
C GLY A 160 47.43 -20.35 -58.59
N ALA A 161 47.97 -21.50 -58.18
CA ALA A 161 49.02 -22.22 -58.93
C ALA A 161 48.68 -23.67 -59.30
N LEU A 162 47.41 -23.98 -59.61
CA LEU A 162 46.98 -25.32 -60.07
C LEU A 162 46.49 -25.31 -61.53
N GLY A 163 47.30 -24.73 -62.42
CA GLY A 163 47.16 -24.83 -63.87
C GLY A 163 48.26 -25.70 -64.51
N GLY A 164 48.74 -26.72 -63.79
CA GLY A 164 49.85 -27.57 -64.22
C GLY A 164 49.42 -28.62 -65.25
N GLU A 165 50.20 -28.76 -66.32
CA GLU A 165 50.14 -29.91 -67.22
C GLU A 165 50.16 -31.21 -66.43
N GLN A 166 49.22 -32.12 -66.72
CA GLN A 166 49.19 -33.43 -66.11
C GLN A 166 49.29 -34.49 -67.19
N ALA A 167 50.14 -35.49 -66.97
CA ALA A 167 50.13 -36.71 -67.80
C ALA A 167 48.81 -37.44 -67.53
N VAL A 168 48.15 -37.88 -68.59
CA VAL A 168 46.84 -38.54 -68.57
C VAL A 168 46.95 -39.80 -69.41
N GLU A 169 46.37 -40.89 -68.90
CA GLU A 169 46.34 -42.20 -69.57
C GLU A 169 44.92 -42.61 -69.95
N LEU A 170 43.91 -41.89 -69.43
CA LEU A 170 42.50 -42.16 -69.66
C LEU A 170 41.77 -40.91 -70.16
N LEU A 171 40.99 -41.05 -71.22
CA LEU A 171 40.10 -40.01 -71.72
C LEU A 171 38.65 -40.42 -71.47
N PHE A 172 37.89 -39.53 -70.84
CA PHE A 172 36.45 -39.68 -70.69
C PHE A 172 35.76 -38.90 -71.81
N VAL A 173 35.23 -39.64 -72.79
CA VAL A 173 34.63 -39.09 -74.02
C VAL A 173 33.10 -39.11 -73.90
N PRO A 174 32.43 -37.94 -74.03
CA PRO A 174 30.98 -37.88 -74.07
C PRO A 174 30.45 -38.24 -75.47
N GLY A 175 29.67 -39.32 -75.57
CA GLY A 175 28.98 -39.76 -76.78
C GLY A 175 27.51 -40.11 -76.53
N THR A 176 26.90 -40.93 -77.40
CA THR A 176 25.53 -41.48 -77.16
C THR A 176 25.47 -42.38 -75.92
N ALA A 177 26.62 -42.93 -75.52
CA ALA A 177 26.93 -43.43 -74.20
C ALA A 177 28.31 -42.89 -73.78
N TYR A 178 28.57 -42.78 -72.48
CA TYR A 178 29.89 -42.40 -71.99
C TYR A 178 30.91 -43.53 -72.25
N ALA A 179 32.06 -43.18 -72.83
CA ALA A 179 33.15 -44.10 -73.10
C ALA A 179 34.43 -43.66 -72.39
N LEU A 180 35.18 -44.63 -71.87
CA LEU A 180 36.53 -44.44 -71.36
C LEU A 180 37.50 -45.02 -72.40
N VAL A 181 38.39 -44.18 -72.91
CA VAL A 181 39.40 -44.55 -73.90
C VAL A 181 40.77 -44.49 -73.23
N GLU A 182 41.47 -45.62 -73.21
CA GLU A 182 42.87 -45.69 -72.79
C GLU A 182 43.77 -45.18 -73.91
N ILE A 183 44.71 -44.29 -73.55
CA ILE A 183 45.69 -43.72 -74.48
C ILE A 183 47.09 -43.91 -73.91
N GLU A 184 48.10 -43.84 -74.78
CA GLU A 184 49.49 -43.69 -74.33
C GLU A 184 49.64 -42.37 -73.54
N SER A 185 50.38 -42.41 -72.43
CA SER A 185 50.50 -41.33 -71.47
C SER A 185 50.81 -39.99 -72.17
N ARG A 186 49.85 -39.07 -72.15
CA ARG A 186 49.94 -37.77 -72.85
C ARG A 186 49.78 -36.63 -71.86
N THR A 187 50.65 -35.62 -71.94
CA THR A 187 50.52 -34.41 -71.13
C THR A 187 49.45 -33.51 -71.71
N LEU A 188 48.40 -33.28 -70.93
CA LEU A 188 47.26 -32.45 -71.30
C LEU A 188 47.09 -31.30 -70.30
N ARG A 189 46.50 -30.20 -70.78
CA ARG A 189 46.09 -29.05 -69.97
C ARG A 189 44.57 -28.90 -70.07
N PRO A 190 43.89 -28.44 -69.01
CA PRO A 190 42.52 -27.95 -69.17
C PRO A 190 42.46 -26.88 -70.27
N GLY A 191 41.49 -26.99 -71.18
CA GLY A 191 41.34 -26.15 -72.36
C GLY A 191 42.08 -26.64 -73.62
N ALA A 192 42.89 -27.70 -73.54
CA ALA A 192 43.57 -28.25 -74.71
C ALA A 192 42.57 -28.89 -75.70
N LEU A 193 42.79 -28.66 -77.00
CA LEU A 193 42.03 -29.29 -78.09
C LEU A 193 42.62 -30.67 -78.42
N LEU A 194 41.75 -31.67 -78.53
CA LEU A 194 42.11 -33.05 -78.84
C LEU A 194 41.19 -33.56 -79.97
N GLU A 195 41.78 -34.15 -81.01
CA GLU A 195 41.01 -34.84 -82.05
C GLU A 195 41.02 -36.35 -81.77
N LEU A 196 39.83 -36.95 -81.75
CA LEU A 196 39.61 -38.39 -81.59
C LEU A 196 38.60 -38.82 -82.64
N ASP A 197 38.92 -39.87 -83.42
CA ASP A 197 38.05 -40.46 -84.44
C ASP A 197 37.40 -39.45 -85.41
N GLY A 198 38.11 -38.37 -85.74
CA GLY A 198 37.66 -37.32 -86.67
C GLY A 198 36.79 -36.22 -86.06
N GLU A 199 36.59 -36.22 -84.74
CA GLU A 199 35.87 -35.17 -84.00
C GLU A 199 36.78 -34.40 -83.03
N SER A 200 36.53 -33.09 -82.88
CA SER A 200 37.32 -32.22 -82.00
C SER A 200 36.66 -32.06 -80.62
N TYR A 201 37.47 -32.28 -79.58
CA TYR A 201 37.08 -32.17 -78.16
C TYR A 201 37.98 -31.18 -77.42
N VAL A 202 37.45 -30.56 -76.36
CA VAL A 202 38.21 -29.73 -75.40
C VAL A 202 38.29 -30.44 -74.06
N VAL A 203 39.45 -30.41 -73.43
CA VAL A 203 39.63 -30.91 -72.05
C VAL A 203 38.97 -29.94 -71.07
N SER A 204 37.84 -30.32 -70.47
CA SER A 204 37.14 -29.49 -69.47
C SER A 204 37.87 -29.48 -68.13
N ARG A 205 38.33 -30.65 -67.67
CA ARG A 205 39.05 -30.83 -66.41
C ARG A 205 39.92 -32.09 -66.42
N LEU A 206 40.94 -32.07 -65.57
CA LEU A 206 41.81 -33.20 -65.27
C LEU A 206 41.52 -33.67 -63.84
N GLY A 207 41.38 -34.97 -63.62
CA GLY A 207 41.03 -35.51 -62.30
C GLY A 207 41.29 -37.01 -62.17
N PRO A 208 41.00 -37.61 -61.00
CA PRO A 208 41.12 -39.04 -60.82
C PRO A 208 40.12 -39.80 -61.70
N SER A 209 40.47 -41.01 -62.11
CA SER A 209 39.57 -41.88 -62.88
C SER A 209 38.26 -42.17 -62.11
N PRO A 210 37.10 -42.14 -62.77
CA PRO A 210 35.81 -42.51 -62.16
C PRO A 210 35.68 -44.02 -61.89
N LEU A 211 36.66 -44.84 -62.29
CA LEU A 211 36.69 -46.28 -62.01
C LEU A 211 37.18 -46.55 -60.58
N PRO A 212 36.44 -47.31 -59.76
CA PRO A 212 36.87 -47.63 -58.40
C PRO A 212 38.14 -48.48 -58.42
N GLY A 213 39.24 -47.95 -57.88
CA GLY A 213 40.55 -48.64 -57.80
C GLY A 213 41.54 -48.30 -58.91
N ALA A 214 41.17 -47.47 -59.88
CA ALA A 214 42.10 -47.01 -60.93
C ALA A 214 42.97 -45.84 -60.42
N THR A 215 44.29 -46.03 -60.41
CA THR A 215 45.29 -44.99 -60.12
C THR A 215 45.57 -43.98 -61.25
N PRO A 216 45.37 -44.25 -62.55
CA PRO A 216 45.71 -43.26 -63.57
C PRO A 216 44.78 -42.02 -63.55
N SER A 217 45.37 -40.87 -63.89
CA SER A 217 44.69 -39.60 -64.12
C SER A 217 43.85 -39.66 -65.40
N CYS A 218 42.66 -39.06 -65.34
CA CYS A 218 41.69 -39.02 -66.42
C CYS A 218 41.39 -37.57 -66.86
N ALA A 219 41.37 -37.33 -68.16
CA ALA A 219 40.90 -36.09 -68.74
C ALA A 219 39.43 -36.21 -69.14
N TYR A 220 38.62 -35.26 -68.69
CA TYR A 220 37.21 -35.16 -69.05
C TYR A 220 37.06 -34.27 -70.27
N LEU A 221 36.54 -34.82 -71.36
CA LEU A 221 36.41 -34.11 -72.62
C LEU A 221 34.98 -33.55 -72.79
N GLU A 222 34.86 -32.45 -73.50
CA GLU A 222 33.60 -31.87 -73.99
C GLU A 222 33.70 -31.66 -75.50
N ARG A 223 32.64 -31.94 -76.25
CA ARG A 223 32.64 -31.74 -77.71
C ARG A 223 32.67 -30.25 -78.02
N VAL A 224 33.52 -29.84 -78.96
CA VAL A 224 33.50 -28.47 -79.49
C VAL A 224 32.34 -28.37 -80.47
N PRO A 225 31.36 -27.47 -80.28
CA PRO A 225 30.31 -27.26 -81.27
C PRO A 225 30.90 -26.55 -82.51
N GLY A 226 31.42 -27.34 -83.45
CA GLY A 226 31.92 -26.90 -84.77
C GLY A 226 31.07 -27.50 -85.88
N GLY A 227 30.40 -26.64 -86.65
CA GLY A 227 29.27 -26.97 -87.51
C GLY A 227 29.59 -27.84 -88.74
N SER A 228 28.67 -28.76 -89.03
CA SER A 228 28.49 -29.36 -90.36
C SER A 228 27.45 -28.56 -91.14
N SER A 229 27.92 -27.73 -92.07
CA SER A 229 27.26 -27.48 -93.35
C SER A 229 27.17 -28.81 -94.13
N ASP A 230 26.01 -29.21 -94.67
CA ASP A 230 25.60 -28.80 -96.02
C ASP A 230 24.36 -29.57 -96.58
N SER A 231 23.55 -28.82 -97.33
CA SER A 231 22.81 -29.17 -98.57
C SER A 231 21.50 -30.01 -98.62
N GLY A 232 20.52 -29.43 -99.34
CA GLY A 232 19.42 -30.09 -100.08
C GLY A 232 18.01 -29.66 -99.62
N GLY A 233 17.35 -28.66 -100.20
CA GLY A 233 16.57 -28.71 -101.47
C GLY A 233 15.15 -29.25 -101.22
N SER A 234 14.03 -28.77 -101.75
CA SER A 234 13.71 -27.87 -102.85
C SER A 234 12.22 -27.52 -102.78
N SER A 235 11.87 -26.47 -103.54
CA SER A 235 10.56 -26.11 -104.12
C SER A 235 9.55 -25.37 -103.24
#